data_AF-A0A8J7MP57-F1
#
_entry.id   AF-A0A8J7MP57-F1
#
_cell.length_a   1.000
_cell.length_b   1.000
_cell.length_c   1.000
_cell.angle_alpha   90.00
_cell.angle_beta   90.00
_cell.angle_gamma   90.00
#
_symmetry.space_group_name_H-M   'P 1'
#
loop_
_entity.id
_entity.type
_entity.pdbx_description
1 polymer ?
#
loop_
_entity_poly.entity_id
_entity_poly.type
_entity_poly.pdbx_seq_one_letter_code
_entity_poly.pdbx_strand_id
1 'polypeptide(L)'
;RVNYMHRVIETAQKMDGNKFIMHEDWWNPEFGGLSFTLGMESMLLSGLNPDRKTIQIIRDTEWLWQDSSNVRTLQDSNLYLFTYRSFYDRRDSIYQHKEVNQKYFNFPPGKYRYLNGTAPKVDSIEVLRNNLEIKTYPDGPYKRNASENILIKLTNTGSKALNSNQIRVAYHWWKDGQVVHWDGNRTSLELDLLPENDYYQYVLVKMPAESGRYELQVDIIAEPALGWMQYPARVPIIVH
;
A
#
# COMPACT_ATOMS: atom_id res chain seq x y z
N ARG A 1 6.65 -10.79 4.39
CA ARG A 1 6.06 -10.92 3.04
C ARG A 1 4.62 -11.43 3.01
N VAL A 2 4.31 -12.68 3.39
CA VAL A 2 2.93 -13.25 3.24
C VAL A 2 1.86 -12.41 3.95
N ASN A 3 2.08 -12.04 5.21
CA ASN A 3 1.18 -11.15 5.96
C ASN A 3 1.01 -9.76 5.33
N TYR A 4 1.99 -9.30 4.56
CA TYR A 4 1.94 -8.01 3.87
C TYR A 4 1.06 -8.13 2.61
N MET A 5 1.28 -9.18 1.80
CA MET A 5 0.42 -9.49 0.66
C MET A 5 -1.04 -9.75 1.06
N HIS A 6 -1.29 -10.46 2.17
CA HIS A 6 -2.66 -10.69 2.63
C HIS A 6 -3.42 -9.39 2.86
N ARG A 7 -2.80 -8.36 3.47
CA ARG A 7 -3.48 -7.06 3.72
C ARG A 7 -3.94 -6.42 2.42
N VAL A 8 -3.06 -6.39 1.42
CA VAL A 8 -3.36 -5.81 0.11
C VAL A 8 -4.42 -6.63 -0.63
N ILE A 9 -4.34 -7.95 -0.56
CA ILE A 9 -5.35 -8.86 -1.12
C ILE A 9 -6.71 -8.65 -0.44
N GLU A 10 -6.76 -8.51 0.89
CA GLU A 10 -8.01 -8.26 1.61
C GLU A 10 -8.66 -6.93 1.20
N THR A 11 -7.86 -5.89 0.97
CA THR A 11 -8.38 -4.63 0.41
C THR A 11 -8.88 -4.85 -1.03
N ALA A 12 -8.09 -5.48 -1.89
CA ALA A 12 -8.47 -5.77 -3.28
C ALA A 12 -9.73 -6.66 -3.40
N GLN A 13 -9.98 -7.55 -2.42
CA GLN A 13 -11.23 -8.32 -2.36
C GLN A 13 -12.48 -7.44 -2.28
N LYS A 14 -12.39 -6.30 -1.60
CA LYS A 14 -13.51 -5.36 -1.39
C LYS A 14 -13.70 -4.40 -2.56
N MET A 15 -12.71 -4.27 -3.44
CA MET A 15 -12.77 -3.43 -4.63
C MET A 15 -13.53 -4.14 -5.77
N ASP A 16 -14.10 -3.39 -6.70
CA ASP A 16 -14.63 -3.99 -7.93
C ASP A 16 -13.49 -4.52 -8.83
N GLY A 17 -13.75 -5.60 -9.56
CA GLY A 17 -12.76 -6.28 -10.40
C GLY A 17 -11.78 -7.19 -9.63
N ASN A 18 -10.85 -7.77 -10.37
CA ASN A 18 -9.94 -8.80 -9.86
C ASN A 18 -8.50 -8.68 -10.40
N LYS A 19 -8.23 -7.65 -11.20
CA LYS A 19 -6.93 -7.35 -11.79
C LYS A 19 -6.49 -5.97 -11.35
N PHE A 20 -5.35 -5.91 -10.68
CA PHE A 20 -4.88 -4.71 -10.03
C PHE A 20 -3.43 -4.40 -10.39
N ILE A 21 -3.10 -3.11 -10.39
CA ILE A 21 -1.76 -2.57 -10.58
C ILE A 21 -1.39 -1.86 -9.28
N MET A 22 -0.19 -2.10 -8.77
CA MET A 22 0.38 -1.35 -7.66
C MET A 22 1.51 -0.45 -8.13
N HIS A 23 1.75 0.65 -7.40
CA HIS A 23 2.98 1.41 -7.54
C HIS A 23 4.13 0.72 -6.82
N GLU A 24 5.11 0.21 -7.57
CA GLU A 24 6.27 -0.52 -7.04
C GLU A 24 7.04 0.32 -6.00
N ASP A 25 7.25 1.61 -6.29
CA ASP A 25 8.00 2.53 -5.42
C ASP A 25 7.26 2.91 -4.12
N TRP A 26 5.97 2.56 -3.98
CA TRP A 26 5.17 2.91 -2.80
C TRP A 26 5.11 1.77 -1.78
N TRP A 27 5.66 0.62 -2.14
CA TRP A 27 5.76 -0.52 -1.27
C TRP A 27 7.06 -0.52 -0.47
N ASN A 28 6.99 -1.05 0.74
CA ASN A 28 8.18 -1.25 1.54
C ASN A 28 8.99 -2.44 0.99
N PRO A 29 10.20 -2.23 0.45
CA PRO A 29 10.97 -3.30 -0.20
C PRO A 29 11.41 -4.39 0.78
N GLU A 30 11.53 -4.09 2.09
CA GLU A 30 11.90 -5.09 3.10
C GLU A 30 10.81 -6.15 3.31
N PHE A 31 9.54 -5.75 3.20
CA PHE A 31 8.40 -6.65 3.41
C PHE A 31 7.81 -7.17 2.10
N GLY A 32 7.87 -6.35 1.05
CA GLY A 32 7.20 -6.54 -0.22
C GLY A 32 8.12 -6.94 -1.37
N GLY A 33 9.41 -7.24 -1.12
CA GLY A 33 10.45 -7.47 -2.13
C GLY A 33 9.91 -7.88 -3.50
N LEU A 34 9.88 -6.95 -4.44
CA LEU A 34 9.05 -7.07 -5.63
C LEU A 34 9.66 -8.04 -6.63
N SER A 35 9.42 -9.33 -6.40
CA SER A 35 9.84 -10.40 -7.28
C SER A 35 8.90 -10.50 -8.47
N PHE A 36 9.43 -11.03 -9.57
CA PHE A 36 8.69 -11.35 -10.80
C PHE A 36 7.51 -12.32 -10.59
N THR A 37 7.35 -12.87 -9.39
CA THR A 37 6.31 -13.82 -8.99
C THR A 37 5.07 -13.16 -8.41
N LEU A 38 5.04 -11.84 -8.21
CA LEU A 38 3.97 -11.13 -7.49
C LEU A 38 2.57 -11.45 -8.01
N GLY A 39 2.38 -11.45 -9.34
CA GLY A 39 1.10 -11.81 -9.96
C GLY A 39 0.66 -13.23 -9.59
N MET A 40 1.57 -14.22 -9.64
CA MET A 40 1.25 -15.60 -9.22
C MET A 40 0.98 -15.69 -7.72
N GLU A 41 1.80 -15.03 -6.91
CA GLU A 41 1.68 -15.05 -5.46
C GLU A 41 0.33 -14.52 -5.02
N SER A 42 -0.11 -13.37 -5.58
CA SER A 42 -1.40 -12.80 -5.24
C SER A 42 -2.55 -13.70 -5.66
N MET A 43 -2.45 -14.35 -6.83
CA MET A 43 -3.47 -15.27 -7.33
C MET A 43 -3.58 -16.50 -6.46
N LEU A 44 -2.45 -17.13 -6.13
CA LEU A 44 -2.43 -18.31 -5.28
C LEU A 44 -2.99 -17.98 -3.90
N LEU A 45 -2.52 -16.91 -3.26
CA LEU A 45 -2.94 -16.52 -1.92
C LEU A 45 -4.41 -16.10 -1.83
N SER A 46 -4.93 -15.46 -2.88
CA SER A 46 -6.34 -15.04 -2.93
C SER A 46 -7.29 -16.19 -3.30
N GLY A 47 -6.83 -17.14 -4.11
CA GLY A 47 -7.61 -18.29 -4.60
C GLY A 47 -7.66 -19.49 -3.66
N LEU A 48 -6.96 -19.47 -2.51
CA LEU A 48 -6.98 -20.58 -1.53
C LEU A 48 -8.39 -20.88 -0.97
N ASN A 49 -9.29 -19.90 -1.01
CA ASN A 49 -10.69 -20.07 -0.62
C ASN A 49 -11.57 -20.00 -1.87
N PRO A 50 -12.35 -21.05 -2.19
CA PRO A 50 -13.18 -21.10 -3.40
C PRO A 50 -14.31 -20.05 -3.44
N ASP A 51 -14.72 -19.51 -2.28
CA ASP A 51 -15.76 -18.48 -2.19
C ASP A 51 -15.21 -17.07 -2.44
N ARG A 52 -13.89 -16.92 -2.58
CA ARG A 52 -13.24 -15.63 -2.86
C ARG A 52 -12.91 -15.52 -4.34
N LYS A 53 -13.01 -14.32 -4.88
CA LYS A 53 -12.48 -14.04 -6.23
C LYS A 53 -10.96 -14.16 -6.22
N THR A 54 -10.39 -14.66 -7.32
CA THR A 54 -8.95 -14.70 -7.49
C THR A 54 -8.42 -13.34 -7.91
N ILE A 55 -7.51 -12.78 -7.12
CA ILE A 55 -6.91 -11.46 -7.29
C ILE A 55 -5.53 -11.58 -7.93
N GLN A 56 -5.34 -10.91 -9.05
CA GLN A 56 -4.01 -10.70 -9.62
C GLN A 56 -3.56 -9.26 -9.38
N ILE A 57 -2.37 -9.10 -8.80
CA ILE A 57 -1.73 -7.79 -8.62
C ILE A 57 -0.40 -7.82 -9.35
N ILE A 58 -0.21 -6.85 -10.25
CA ILE A 58 1.03 -6.66 -11.02
C ILE A 58 1.66 -5.32 -10.66
N ARG A 59 2.92 -5.14 -11.01
CA ARG A 59 3.65 -3.89 -10.80
C ARG A 59 3.33 -2.91 -11.94
N ASP A 60 3.38 -1.63 -11.64
CA ASP A 60 3.26 -0.58 -12.66
C ASP A 60 4.41 -0.64 -13.67
N THR A 61 5.61 -1.07 -13.29
CA THR A 61 6.70 -1.35 -14.24
C THR A 61 6.35 -2.44 -15.27
N GLU A 62 5.61 -3.48 -14.86
CA GLU A 62 5.12 -4.55 -15.75
C GLU A 62 3.99 -4.05 -16.68
N TRP A 63 3.17 -3.13 -16.18
CA TRP A 63 2.11 -2.48 -16.94
C TRP A 63 2.64 -1.46 -17.96
N LEU A 64 3.52 -0.56 -17.55
CA LEU A 64 4.04 0.54 -18.37
C LEU A 64 4.95 0.05 -19.49
N TRP A 65 5.69 -1.04 -19.28
CA TRP A 65 6.50 -1.65 -20.34
C TRP A 65 5.65 -2.11 -21.54
N GLN A 66 4.43 -2.60 -21.29
CA GLN A 66 3.52 -2.97 -22.35
C GLN A 66 3.08 -1.79 -23.19
N ASP A 67 2.80 -0.66 -22.55
CA ASP A 67 2.45 0.56 -23.24
C ASP A 67 3.63 1.09 -24.08
N SER A 68 4.85 1.08 -23.51
CA SER A 68 6.06 1.56 -24.21
C SER A 68 6.49 0.66 -25.37
N SER A 69 6.18 -0.64 -25.32
CA SER A 69 6.45 -1.59 -26.40
C SER A 69 5.34 -1.61 -27.47
N ASN A 70 4.32 -0.75 -27.37
CA ASN A 70 3.08 -0.82 -28.16
C ASN A 70 2.38 -2.20 -28.09
N VAL A 71 2.64 -2.96 -27.03
CA VAL A 71 2.06 -4.27 -26.76
C VAL A 71 0.90 -4.08 -25.79
N ARG A 72 -0.30 -3.81 -26.33
CA ARG A 72 -1.52 -3.56 -25.52
C ARG A 72 -2.20 -4.85 -25.05
N THR A 73 -1.43 -5.93 -24.88
CA THR A 73 -1.99 -7.26 -24.64
C THR A 73 -2.78 -7.35 -23.33
N LEU A 74 -2.28 -6.79 -22.22
CA LEU A 74 -3.05 -6.76 -20.96
C LEU A 74 -4.20 -5.73 -20.94
N GLN A 75 -4.40 -4.95 -22.02
CA GLN A 75 -5.63 -4.18 -22.18
C GLN A 75 -6.81 -5.08 -22.61
N ASP A 76 -6.54 -6.28 -23.14
CA ASP A 76 -7.57 -7.29 -23.36
C ASP A 76 -8.11 -7.80 -22.01
N SER A 77 -9.40 -7.61 -21.81
CA SER A 77 -10.10 -8.03 -20.60
C SER A 77 -9.99 -9.53 -20.30
N ASN A 78 -9.68 -10.37 -21.30
CA ASN A 78 -9.58 -11.81 -21.14
C ASN A 78 -8.19 -12.31 -20.75
N LEU A 79 -7.17 -11.45 -20.83
CA LEU A 79 -5.77 -11.83 -20.66
C LEU A 79 -5.24 -11.49 -19.26
N TYR A 80 -4.39 -12.38 -18.76
CA TYR A 80 -3.80 -12.33 -17.42
C TYR A 80 -2.29 -12.53 -17.49
N LEU A 81 -1.54 -11.81 -16.68
CA LEU A 81 -0.09 -11.94 -16.59
C LEU A 81 0.28 -13.03 -15.56
N PHE A 82 0.71 -14.21 -16.01
CA PHE A 82 1.09 -15.28 -15.08
C PHE A 82 2.55 -15.16 -14.63
N THR A 83 3.46 -14.71 -15.48
CA THR A 83 4.87 -14.48 -15.10
C THR A 83 5.43 -13.26 -15.80
N TYR A 84 6.48 -12.64 -15.26
CA TYR A 84 7.31 -11.71 -16.02
C TYR A 84 8.64 -12.35 -16.43
N ARG A 85 9.08 -11.94 -17.62
CA ARG A 85 10.31 -12.29 -18.35
C ARG A 85 11.54 -12.47 -17.45
N SER A 86 12.10 -13.68 -17.44
CA SER A 86 13.55 -13.86 -17.27
C SER A 86 14.19 -13.61 -18.65
N PHE A 87 14.86 -12.47 -18.80
CA PHE A 87 15.75 -12.05 -19.92
C PHE A 87 15.29 -12.17 -21.40
N TYR A 88 14.26 -12.92 -21.79
CA TYR A 88 13.84 -13.13 -23.19
C TYR A 88 12.36 -12.84 -23.43
N ASP A 89 12.13 -12.04 -24.46
CA ASP A 89 10.89 -11.35 -24.85
C ASP A 89 9.76 -12.29 -25.27
N ARG A 90 9.22 -13.07 -24.34
CA ARG A 90 8.20 -14.06 -24.67
C ARG A 90 6.84 -13.62 -24.14
N ARG A 91 5.90 -13.50 -25.07
CA ARG A 91 4.44 -13.39 -24.84
C ARG A 91 3.85 -14.67 -24.22
N ASP A 92 4.68 -15.69 -23.97
CA ASP A 92 4.28 -16.99 -23.43
C ASP A 92 3.77 -16.92 -21.99
N SER A 93 4.02 -15.81 -21.30
CA SER A 93 3.59 -15.61 -19.91
C SER A 93 2.21 -14.95 -19.77
N ILE A 94 1.54 -14.65 -20.89
CA ILE A 94 0.21 -14.06 -20.91
C ILE A 94 -0.79 -15.11 -21.39
N TYR A 95 -1.80 -15.40 -20.57
CA TYR A 95 -2.75 -16.49 -20.82
C TYR A 95 -4.18 -15.99 -20.82
N GLN A 96 -5.04 -16.71 -21.54
CA GLN A 96 -6.48 -16.46 -21.50
C GLN A 96 -7.06 -17.03 -20.20
N HIS A 97 -8.03 -16.33 -19.63
CA HIS A 97 -8.69 -16.77 -18.40
C HIS A 97 -9.38 -18.15 -18.50
N LYS A 98 -9.69 -18.62 -19.71
CA LYS A 98 -10.26 -19.96 -19.93
C LYS A 98 -9.21 -21.09 -19.93
N GLU A 99 -7.93 -20.75 -20.00
CA GLU A 99 -6.82 -21.72 -20.02
C GLU A 99 -6.38 -22.13 -18.60
N VAL A 100 -6.94 -21.48 -17.59
CA VAL A 100 -6.64 -21.72 -16.17
C VAL A 100 -7.56 -22.78 -15.59
N ASN A 101 -7.15 -23.42 -14.49
CA ASN A 101 -8.00 -24.39 -13.81
C ASN A 101 -9.16 -23.69 -13.09
N GLN A 102 -10.32 -23.65 -13.75
CA GLN A 102 -11.54 -22.98 -13.26
C GLN A 102 -12.15 -23.64 -12.02
N LYS A 103 -11.69 -24.84 -11.63
CA LYS A 103 -12.07 -25.46 -10.34
C LYS A 103 -11.48 -24.69 -9.15
N TYR A 104 -10.29 -24.11 -9.32
CA TYR A 104 -9.53 -23.49 -8.24
C TYR A 104 -9.35 -21.98 -8.42
N PHE A 105 -9.52 -21.48 -9.64
CA PHE A 105 -9.33 -20.07 -9.94
C PHE A 105 -10.54 -19.48 -10.63
N ASN A 106 -11.02 -18.35 -10.12
CA ASN A 106 -12.10 -17.58 -10.70
C ASN A 106 -11.55 -16.29 -11.32
N PHE A 107 -11.38 -16.30 -12.64
CA PHE A 107 -10.80 -15.22 -13.43
C PHE A 107 -11.80 -14.64 -14.43
N PRO A 108 -12.82 -13.88 -14.01
CA PRO A 108 -13.72 -13.23 -14.94
C PRO A 108 -12.99 -12.25 -15.86
N PRO A 109 -13.46 -11.98 -17.08
CA PRO A 109 -12.91 -10.90 -17.88
C PRO A 109 -12.97 -9.57 -17.14
N GLY A 110 -11.91 -8.77 -17.23
CA GLY A 110 -11.80 -7.51 -16.50
C GLY A 110 -10.57 -6.69 -16.92
N LYS A 111 -10.64 -5.38 -16.73
CA LYS A 111 -9.51 -4.47 -16.96
C LYS A 111 -8.64 -4.37 -15.72
N TYR A 112 -7.33 -4.23 -15.92
CA TYR A 112 -6.44 -3.81 -14.84
C TYR A 112 -6.79 -2.40 -14.39
N ARG A 113 -6.72 -2.18 -13.08
CA ARG A 113 -6.93 -0.89 -12.43
C ARG A 113 -5.89 -0.70 -11.33
N TYR A 114 -5.50 0.54 -11.06
CA TYR A 114 -4.59 0.78 -9.95
C TYR A 114 -5.28 0.52 -8.60
N LEU A 115 -4.51 0.01 -7.63
CA LEU A 115 -4.92 -0.02 -6.20
C LEU A 115 -4.87 1.38 -5.57
N ASN A 116 -4.13 2.27 -6.23
CA ASN A 116 -3.76 3.60 -5.76
C ASN A 116 -4.40 4.67 -6.64
N GLY A 117 -4.80 5.77 -6.04
CA GLY A 117 -5.08 7.00 -6.76
C GLY A 117 -6.36 7.02 -7.57
N THR A 118 -7.22 6.02 -7.40
CA THR A 118 -8.50 5.87 -8.11
C THR A 118 -9.65 6.57 -7.39
N ALA A 119 -9.52 6.79 -6.08
CA ALA A 119 -10.49 7.50 -5.29
C ALA A 119 -10.62 8.98 -5.71
N PRO A 120 -11.76 9.64 -5.44
CA PRO A 120 -11.88 11.08 -5.65
C PRO A 120 -10.80 11.86 -4.91
N LYS A 121 -10.39 13.00 -5.49
CA LYS A 121 -9.41 13.84 -4.83
C LYS A 121 -9.90 14.29 -3.45
N VAL A 122 -8.97 14.39 -2.52
CA VAL A 122 -9.19 15.05 -1.24
C VAL A 122 -9.16 16.55 -1.50
N ASP A 123 -10.30 17.20 -1.27
CA ASP A 123 -10.51 18.62 -1.61
C ASP A 123 -10.12 19.57 -0.47
N SER A 124 -10.08 19.10 0.78
CA SER A 124 -9.68 19.90 1.94
C SER A 124 -9.05 19.02 3.03
N ILE A 125 -8.22 19.62 3.89
CA ILE A 125 -7.57 18.90 4.98
C ILE A 125 -8.59 18.46 6.05
N GLU A 126 -9.72 19.16 6.18
CA GLU A 126 -10.83 18.82 7.08
C GLU A 126 -11.45 17.48 6.72
N VAL A 127 -11.46 17.10 5.43
CA VAL A 127 -11.92 15.76 5.02
C VAL A 127 -11.09 14.69 5.71
N LEU A 128 -9.77 14.86 5.79
CA LEU A 128 -8.90 13.90 6.48
C LEU A 128 -9.11 13.96 7.99
N ARG A 129 -9.14 15.16 8.59
CA ARG A 129 -9.33 15.31 10.05
C ARG A 129 -10.63 14.67 10.55
N ASN A 130 -11.70 14.73 9.75
CA ASN A 130 -13.01 14.21 10.14
C ASN A 130 -13.19 12.72 9.84
N ASN A 131 -12.41 12.15 8.91
CA ASN A 131 -12.65 10.81 8.39
C ASN A 131 -11.46 9.85 8.50
N LEU A 132 -10.30 10.29 9.02
CA LEU A 132 -9.11 9.46 9.12
C LEU A 132 -8.61 9.40 10.56
N GLU A 133 -8.56 8.18 11.10
CA GLU A 133 -7.94 7.90 12.39
C GLU A 133 -6.65 7.12 12.19
N ILE A 134 -5.70 7.32 13.11
CA ILE A 134 -4.38 6.68 13.08
C ILE A 134 -4.12 6.05 14.44
N LYS A 135 -3.66 4.80 14.44
CA LYS A 135 -3.13 4.15 15.64
C LYS A 135 -1.75 3.59 15.36
N THR A 136 -0.80 3.93 16.23
CA THR A 136 0.61 3.54 16.11
C THR A 136 0.94 2.41 17.09
N TYR A 137 1.68 1.41 16.61
CA TYR A 137 2.05 0.21 17.37
C TYR A 137 3.57 0.07 17.45
N PRO A 138 4.24 0.83 18.33
CA PRO A 138 5.64 0.57 18.64
C PRO A 138 5.80 -0.75 19.41
N ASP A 139 6.89 -1.45 19.18
CA ASP A 139 7.16 -2.82 19.64
C ASP A 139 8.45 -2.96 20.46
N GLY A 140 9.17 -1.88 20.76
CA GLY A 140 10.37 -1.98 21.58
C GLY A 140 10.91 -0.66 22.14
N PRO A 141 11.98 -0.74 22.95
CA PRO A 141 12.98 0.29 22.93
C PRO A 141 13.79 0.20 21.63
N TYR A 142 14.12 1.33 21.03
CA TYR A 142 14.86 1.37 19.76
C TYR A 142 16.26 1.93 19.95
N LYS A 143 17.18 1.49 19.10
CA LYS A 143 18.55 2.00 19.12
C LYS A 143 18.59 3.41 18.52
N ARG A 144 19.35 4.33 19.13
CA ARG A 144 19.57 5.67 18.58
C ARG A 144 20.08 5.62 17.14
N ASN A 145 19.63 6.56 16.31
CA ASN A 145 19.91 6.64 14.87
C ASN A 145 19.52 5.41 14.02
N ALA A 146 18.86 4.39 14.59
CA ALA A 146 18.30 3.30 13.79
C ALA A 146 17.12 3.80 12.95
N SER A 147 16.88 3.16 11.82
CA SER A 147 15.65 3.30 11.06
C SER A 147 14.82 2.04 11.27
N GLU A 148 13.59 2.21 11.72
CA GLU A 148 12.73 1.12 12.17
C GLU A 148 11.39 1.19 11.46
N ASN A 149 10.84 0.03 11.10
CA ASN A 149 9.53 -0.06 10.50
C ASN A 149 8.46 -0.18 11.59
N ILE A 150 7.75 0.92 11.86
CA ILE A 150 6.69 0.95 12.86
C ILE A 150 5.36 0.65 12.19
N LEU A 151 4.61 -0.31 12.75
CA LEU A 151 3.27 -0.64 12.26
C LEU A 151 2.29 0.45 12.66
N ILE A 152 1.47 0.87 11.71
CA ILE A 152 0.33 1.75 11.94
C ILE A 152 -0.96 1.10 11.42
N LYS A 153 -2.06 1.50 12.02
CA LYS A 153 -3.42 1.27 11.53
C LYS A 153 -3.99 2.62 11.12
N LEU A 154 -4.45 2.70 9.89
CA LEU A 154 -5.21 3.80 9.33
C LEU A 154 -6.67 3.36 9.23
N THR A 155 -7.59 4.11 9.81
CA THR A 155 -9.03 3.83 9.73
C THR A 155 -9.68 4.96 8.95
N ASN A 156 -10.26 4.65 7.79
CA ASN A 156 -11.15 5.58 7.11
C ASN A 156 -12.56 5.41 7.69
N THR A 157 -13.02 6.37 8.49
CA THR A 157 -14.36 6.40 9.10
C THR A 157 -15.39 7.08 8.21
N GLY A 158 -14.97 7.64 7.07
CA GLY A 158 -15.84 8.28 6.11
C GLY A 158 -16.52 7.30 5.14
N SER A 159 -17.56 7.79 4.48
CA SER A 159 -18.33 7.05 3.46
C SER A 159 -17.71 7.07 2.06
N LYS A 160 -16.56 7.74 1.88
CA LYS A 160 -15.84 7.83 0.60
C LYS A 160 -14.41 7.35 0.79
N ALA A 161 -13.85 6.75 -0.27
CA ALA A 161 -12.46 6.35 -0.28
C ALA A 161 -11.54 7.58 -0.24
N LEU A 162 -10.39 7.48 0.41
CA LEU A 162 -9.38 8.54 0.47
C LEU A 162 -8.25 8.23 -0.52
N ASN A 163 -7.93 9.21 -1.36
CA ASN A 163 -6.97 9.06 -2.46
C ASN A 163 -5.52 9.00 -1.97
N SER A 164 -4.86 7.86 -2.21
CA SER A 164 -3.48 7.62 -1.80
C SER A 164 -2.46 8.54 -2.47
N ASN A 165 -2.75 9.07 -3.66
CA ASN A 165 -1.79 9.88 -4.41
C ASN A 165 -1.52 11.22 -3.72
N GLN A 166 -2.51 11.77 -3.03
CA GLN A 166 -2.38 13.04 -2.30
C GLN A 166 -1.88 12.85 -0.87
N ILE A 167 -1.91 11.63 -0.33
CA ILE A 167 -1.66 11.39 1.09
C ILE A 167 -0.28 10.76 1.27
N ARG A 168 0.50 11.31 2.20
CA ARG A 168 1.73 10.69 2.72
C ARG A 168 1.64 10.58 4.23
N VAL A 169 2.16 9.48 4.77
CA VAL A 169 2.33 9.31 6.21
C VAL A 169 3.73 9.78 6.58
N ALA A 170 3.83 10.61 7.61
CA ALA A 170 5.09 11.06 8.16
C ALA A 170 5.00 11.08 9.68
N TYR A 171 5.99 11.67 10.35
CA TYR A 171 6.00 11.70 11.80
C TYR A 171 6.74 12.90 12.35
N HIS A 172 6.38 13.26 13.57
CA HIS A 172 7.04 14.27 14.40
C HIS A 172 7.58 13.62 15.67
N TRP A 173 8.75 14.08 16.13
CA TRP A 173 9.30 13.71 17.42
C TRP A 173 9.07 14.80 18.45
N TRP A 174 8.64 14.38 19.62
CA TRP A 174 8.47 15.22 20.79
C TRP A 174 9.33 14.74 21.95
N LYS A 175 9.76 15.68 22.79
CA LYS A 175 10.45 15.44 24.05
C LYS A 175 10.01 16.50 25.04
N ASP A 176 9.56 16.07 26.22
CA ASP A 176 9.12 16.97 27.30
C ASP A 176 8.07 18.00 26.84
N GLY A 177 7.14 17.57 25.98
CA GLY A 177 6.08 18.41 25.43
C GLY A 177 6.51 19.37 24.31
N GLN A 178 7.78 19.36 23.90
CA GLN A 178 8.30 20.20 22.81
C GLN A 178 8.61 19.38 21.56
N VAL A 179 8.40 19.97 20.38
CA VAL A 179 8.81 19.38 19.11
C VAL A 179 10.34 19.42 19.02
N VAL A 180 10.97 18.26 18.84
CA VAL A 180 12.41 18.16 18.58
C VAL A 180 12.71 17.88 17.10
N HIS A 181 11.76 17.30 16.37
CA HIS A 181 11.86 17.12 14.93
C HIS A 181 10.46 17.12 14.32
N TRP A 182 10.23 18.02 13.35
CA TRP A 182 8.93 18.13 12.69
C TRP A 182 8.87 17.24 11.44
N ASP A 183 9.61 17.49 10.37
CA ASP A 183 9.38 16.76 9.11
C ASP A 183 10.17 15.45 9.02
N GLY A 184 9.60 14.35 9.54
CA GLY A 184 10.14 13.00 9.41
C GLY A 184 9.99 12.41 8.00
N ASN A 185 10.59 11.22 7.78
CA ASN A 185 10.49 10.53 6.48
C ASN A 185 9.03 10.33 6.06
N ARG A 186 8.75 10.61 4.79
CA ARG A 186 7.43 10.45 4.19
C ARG A 186 7.30 9.09 3.54
N THR A 187 6.22 8.40 3.86
CA THR A 187 5.86 7.08 3.33
C THR A 187 4.59 7.22 2.50
N SER A 188 4.61 6.78 1.24
CA SER A 188 3.42 6.72 0.40
C SER A 188 2.40 5.72 0.96
N LEU A 189 1.11 6.02 0.82
CA LEU A 189 0.09 5.00 1.11
C LEU A 189 0.13 3.91 0.04
N GLU A 190 0.15 2.65 0.49
CA GLU A 190 0.26 1.49 -0.40
C GLU A 190 -0.98 1.28 -1.28
N LEU A 191 -2.13 1.86 -0.92
CA LEU A 191 -3.40 1.82 -1.65
C LEU A 191 -4.38 2.92 -1.19
N ASP A 192 -5.43 3.16 -1.98
CA ASP A 192 -6.53 4.04 -1.55
C ASP A 192 -7.22 3.48 -0.30
N LEU A 193 -7.46 4.32 0.71
CA LEU A 193 -8.14 3.87 1.93
C LEU A 193 -9.64 3.75 1.67
N LEU A 194 -10.14 2.51 1.58
CA LEU A 194 -11.56 2.24 1.33
C LEU A 194 -12.47 2.81 2.45
N PRO A 195 -13.73 3.17 2.14
CA PRO A 195 -14.69 3.65 3.14
C PRO A 195 -14.88 2.65 4.27
N GLU A 196 -15.05 3.17 5.49
CA GLU A 196 -15.39 2.39 6.68
C GLU A 196 -14.47 1.17 6.87
N ASN A 197 -13.17 1.36 6.59
CA ASN A 197 -12.20 0.28 6.57
C ASN A 197 -10.89 0.60 7.27
N ASP A 198 -10.30 -0.48 7.76
CA ASP A 198 -8.99 -0.49 8.39
C ASP A 198 -7.92 -0.88 7.36
N TYR A 199 -6.80 -0.17 7.38
CA TYR A 199 -5.61 -0.55 6.65
C TYR A 199 -4.37 -0.54 7.55
N TYR A 200 -3.53 -1.56 7.42
CA TYR A 200 -2.32 -1.71 8.24
C TYR A 200 -1.09 -1.59 7.37
N GLN A 201 -0.26 -0.60 7.67
CA GLN A 201 0.93 -0.25 6.89
C GLN A 201 2.13 -0.05 7.82
N TYR A 202 3.33 -0.33 7.33
CA TYR A 202 4.57 0.04 8.02
C TYR A 202 5.05 1.41 7.55
N VAL A 203 5.55 2.20 8.49
CA VAL A 203 6.22 3.48 8.21
C VAL A 203 7.67 3.43 8.67
N LEU A 204 8.57 3.94 7.84
CA LEU A 204 10.00 3.96 8.14
C LEU A 204 10.33 5.16 9.03
N VAL A 205 10.66 4.92 10.29
CA VAL A 205 10.91 5.94 11.29
C VAL A 205 12.38 5.95 11.67
N LYS A 206 13.06 7.08 11.48
CA LYS A 206 14.41 7.30 11.98
C LYS A 206 14.37 7.73 13.44
N MET A 207 15.02 6.96 14.30
CA MET A 207 15.14 7.21 15.72
C MET A 207 16.03 8.43 16.02
N PRO A 208 15.71 9.21 17.06
CA PRO A 208 16.56 10.30 17.54
C PRO A 208 18.02 9.89 17.77
N ALA A 209 18.92 10.86 17.64
CA ALA A 209 20.36 10.63 17.82
C ALA A 209 20.76 10.48 19.30
N GLU A 210 19.97 11.04 20.21
CA GLU A 210 20.20 10.96 21.65
C GLU A 210 19.30 9.90 22.28
N SER A 211 19.86 9.18 23.25
CA SER A 211 19.09 8.25 24.08
C SER A 211 18.16 9.04 25.00
N GLY A 212 16.99 8.47 25.31
CA GLY A 212 16.01 9.12 26.18
C GLY A 212 14.58 8.66 25.94
N ARG A 213 13.66 9.33 26.63
CA ARG A 213 12.21 9.16 26.44
C ARG A 213 11.73 10.21 25.44
N TYR A 214 11.05 9.75 24.40
CA TYR A 214 10.47 10.57 23.35
C TYR A 214 9.00 10.21 23.18
N GLU A 215 8.25 11.05 22.48
CA GLU A 215 6.93 10.70 21.98
C GLU A 215 6.94 10.77 20.46
N LEU A 216 6.48 9.71 19.81
CA LEU A 216 6.29 9.66 18.36
C LEU A 216 4.85 10.08 18.05
N GLN A 217 4.71 11.10 17.21
CA GLN A 217 3.44 11.51 16.63
C GLN A 217 3.45 11.10 15.15
N VAL A 218 2.74 10.04 14.78
CA VAL A 218 2.51 9.74 13.36
C VAL A 218 1.41 10.66 12.85
N ASP A 219 1.66 11.33 11.74
CA ASP A 219 0.73 12.29 11.14
C ASP A 219 0.63 12.10 9.62
N ILE A 220 -0.33 12.77 9.03
CA ILE A 220 -0.62 12.78 7.59
C ILE A 220 -0.29 14.15 7.02
N ILE A 221 0.40 14.14 5.89
CA ILE A 221 0.54 15.33 5.04
C ILE A 221 -0.18 15.08 3.71
N ALA A 222 -1.04 16.03 3.34
CA ALA A 222 -1.81 16.02 2.12
C ALA A 222 -1.16 16.95 1.09
N GLU A 223 -0.42 16.37 0.17
CA GLU A 223 0.43 17.07 -0.79
C GLU A 223 -0.19 17.12 -2.19
N PRO A 224 0.20 18.11 -3.02
CA PRO A 224 1.09 19.23 -2.69
C PRO A 224 0.41 20.43 -2.02
N ALA A 225 -0.92 20.41 -1.82
CA ALA A 225 -1.69 21.64 -1.62
C ALA A 225 -2.33 21.84 -0.23
N LEU A 226 -2.56 20.77 0.54
CA LEU A 226 -3.43 20.83 1.73
C LEU A 226 -2.66 20.86 3.07
N GLY A 227 -1.43 20.36 3.09
CA GLY A 227 -0.55 20.43 4.27
C GLY A 227 -0.83 19.36 5.33
N TRP A 228 -0.45 19.64 6.56
CA TRP A 228 -0.50 18.68 7.68
C TRP A 228 -1.90 18.52 8.26
N MET A 229 -2.31 17.27 8.49
CA MET A 229 -3.57 16.93 9.16
C MET A 229 -3.54 17.35 10.64
N GLN A 230 -2.36 17.33 11.27
CA GLN A 230 -2.12 17.65 12.68
C GLN A 230 -2.81 16.66 13.62
N TYR A 231 -2.63 15.36 13.35
CA TYR A 231 -3.21 14.30 14.18
C TYR A 231 -2.64 14.31 15.60
N PRO A 232 -3.46 14.42 16.66
CA PRO A 232 -2.95 14.77 17.99
C PRO A 232 -2.30 13.61 18.76
N ALA A 233 -2.53 12.36 18.35
CA ALA A 233 -2.10 11.21 19.13
C ALA A 233 -0.57 11.05 19.13
N ARG A 234 -0.01 10.79 20.32
CA ARG A 234 1.41 10.52 20.53
C ARG A 234 1.57 9.22 21.29
N VAL A 235 2.60 8.46 20.94
CA VAL A 235 2.95 7.22 21.63
C VAL A 235 4.36 7.33 22.24
N PRO A 236 4.56 6.84 23.48
CA PRO A 236 5.87 6.90 24.12
C PRO A 236 6.85 5.96 23.43
N ILE A 237 8.09 6.43 23.24
CA ILE A 237 9.20 5.68 22.65
C ILE A 237 10.43 5.81 23.55
N ILE A 238 11.10 4.68 23.80
CA ILE A 238 12.37 4.65 24.52
C ILE A 238 13.50 4.47 23.51
N VAL A 239 14.46 5.38 23.51
CA VAL A 239 15.65 5.35 22.64
C VAL A 239 16.88 5.06 23.49
N HIS A 240 17.73 4.11 23.09
CA HIS A 240 18.97 3.74 23.81
C HIS A 240 20.23 3.82 22.93
#